data_AF-A0A6L8G5J9-F1
#
_entry.id   AF-A0A6L8G5J9-F1
#
_cell.length_a   1.000
_cell.length_b   1.000
_cell.length_c   1.000
_cell.angle_alpha   90.00
_cell.angle_beta   90.00
_cell.angle_gamma   90.00
#
_symmetry.space_group_name_H-M   'P 1'
#
loop_
_entity.id
_entity.type
_entity.pdbx_description
1 polymer ?
#
loop_
_entity_poly.entity_id
_entity_poly.type
_entity_poly.pdbx_seq_one_letter_code
_entity_poly.pdbx_strand_id
1 'polypeptide(L)'
;MDSDHGTKLSMEEIQISKFKATCLAVLDRVGRMRKPVLVTRFGKPVAQILPPPPSPAGEWLGAMQDDGEIRDDLVAPAADLAEWDVLR
;
A
#
# COMPACT_ATOMS: atom_id res chain seq x y z
N MET A 1 -36.39 -8.99 3.22
CA MET A 1 -35.21 -9.73 3.71
C MET A 1 -34.05 -8.80 3.45
N ASP A 2 -33.96 -7.82 4.34
CA ASP A 2 -33.23 -6.59 4.15
C ASP A 2 -31.98 -6.66 5.00
N SER A 3 -30.82 -6.63 4.36
CA SER A 3 -29.54 -6.57 5.05
C SER A 3 -28.49 -5.97 4.11
N ASP A 4 -28.77 -4.74 3.69
CA ASP A 4 -27.78 -3.85 3.10
C ASP A 4 -26.85 -3.38 4.24
N HIS A 5 -25.73 -4.09 4.44
CA HIS A 5 -24.74 -3.77 5.46
C HIS A 5 -23.90 -2.58 4.99
N GLY A 6 -24.53 -1.40 4.96
CA GLY A 6 -23.86 -0.12 4.74
C GLY A 6 -22.87 0.15 5.86
N THR A 7 -21.59 -0.07 5.59
CA THR A 7 -20.50 0.34 6.48
C THR A 7 -20.53 1.87 6.58
N LYS A 8 -21.19 2.43 7.60
CA LYS A 8 -21.05 3.84 7.95
C LYS A 8 -19.60 4.06 8.36
N LEU A 9 -18.78 4.52 7.42
CA LEU A 9 -17.49 5.13 7.69
C LEU A 9 -17.76 6.44 8.45
N SER A 10 -17.88 6.36 9.78
CA SER A 10 -17.97 7.56 10.61
C SER A 10 -16.63 8.30 10.55
N MET A 11 -16.65 9.42 9.84
CA MET A 11 -15.51 10.33 9.79
C MET A 11 -15.34 10.98 11.16
N GLU A 12 -14.14 10.89 11.74
CA GLU A 12 -13.86 11.51 13.04
C GLU A 12 -13.87 13.04 12.89
N GLU A 13 -14.59 13.75 13.75
CA GLU A 13 -14.60 15.22 13.79
C GLU A 13 -13.85 15.76 15.00
N ILE A 14 -13.07 16.82 14.79
CA ILE A 14 -12.31 17.50 15.84
C ILE A 14 -12.48 19.02 15.75
N GLN A 15 -12.75 19.67 16.89
CA GLN A 15 -12.77 21.13 16.95
C GLN A 15 -11.36 21.70 16.71
N ILE A 16 -11.28 22.84 16.04
CA ILE A 16 -10.02 23.50 15.68
C ILE A 16 -9.16 23.85 16.91
N SER A 17 -9.78 24.15 18.05
CA SER A 17 -9.07 24.39 19.31
C SER A 17 -8.36 23.13 19.81
N LYS A 18 -9.05 21.98 19.78
CA LYS A 18 -8.47 20.68 20.15
C LYS A 18 -7.38 20.27 19.16
N PHE A 19 -7.63 20.44 17.86
CA PHE A 19 -6.62 20.19 16.83
C PHE A 19 -5.34 21.01 17.07
N LYS A 20 -5.46 22.31 17.36
CA LYS A 20 -4.29 23.16 17.67
C LYS A 20 -3.46 22.64 18.86
N ALA A 21 -4.12 22.13 19.89
CA ALA A 21 -3.45 21.55 21.06
C ALA A 21 -2.83 20.17 20.81
N THR A 22 -3.35 19.41 19.83
CA THR A 22 -2.96 18.01 19.58
C THR A 22 -2.50 17.74 18.15
N CYS A 23 -2.02 18.77 17.45
CA CYS A 23 -1.82 18.74 16.00
C CYS A 23 -0.96 17.54 15.56
N LEU A 24 0.24 17.41 16.13
CA LEU A 24 1.17 16.33 15.79
C LEU A 24 0.59 14.94 16.09
N ALA A 25 -0.05 14.75 17.24
CA ALA A 25 -0.66 13.47 17.60
C ALA A 25 -1.80 13.08 16.63
N VAL A 26 -2.57 14.06 16.15
CA VAL A 26 -3.63 13.84 15.16
C VAL A 26 -3.02 13.47 13.82
N LEU A 27 -1.99 14.18 13.35
CA LEU A 27 -1.31 13.88 12.10
C LEU A 27 -0.69 12.47 12.12
N ASP A 28 0.01 12.11 13.20
CA ASP A 28 0.58 10.77 13.40
C ASP A 28 -0.49 9.68 13.35
N ARG A 29 -1.62 9.91 14.04
CA ARG A 29 -2.73 8.96 14.06
C ARG A 29 -3.35 8.80 12.67
N VAL A 30 -3.55 9.88 11.93
CA VAL A 30 -4.06 9.83 10.55
C VAL A 30 -3.11 9.06 9.65
N GLY A 31 -1.80 9.30 9.77
CA GLY A 31 -0.77 8.57 9.03
C GLY A 31 -0.79 7.05 9.31
N ARG A 32 -0.83 6.65 10.58
CA ARG A 32 -0.80 5.24 11.01
C ARG A 32 -2.10 4.50 10.70
N MET A 33 -3.25 5.10 11.02
CA MET A 33 -4.55 4.45 10.90
C MET A 33 -5.16 4.56 9.51
N ARG A 34 -4.61 5.43 8.66
CA ARG A 34 -5.13 5.73 7.31
C ARG A 34 -6.58 6.21 7.31
N LYS A 35 -7.08 6.75 8.44
CA LYS A 35 -8.44 7.25 8.60
C LYS A 35 -8.47 8.79 8.55
N PRO A 36 -9.28 9.40 7.68
CA PRO A 36 -9.46 10.85 7.63
C PRO A 36 -10.05 11.45 8.90
N VAL A 37 -9.68 12.71 9.18
CA VAL A 37 -10.24 13.51 10.28
C VAL A 37 -10.76 14.85 9.75
N LEU A 38 -11.96 15.27 10.17
CA LEU A 38 -12.57 16.55 9.81
C LEU A 38 -12.29 17.56 10.91
N VAL A 39 -11.62 18.66 10.57
CA VAL A 39 -11.42 19.78 11.48
C VAL A 39 -12.60 20.73 11.31
N THR A 40 -13.26 21.08 12.41
CA THR A 40 -14.40 22.00 12.44
C THR A 40 -14.10 23.23 13.28
N ARG A 41 -14.74 24.36 12.97
CA ARG A 41 -14.72 25.59 13.76
C ARG A 41 -16.16 26.03 13.99
N PHE A 42 -16.58 26.07 15.25
CA PHE A 42 -17.98 26.37 15.61
C PHE A 42 -18.98 25.42 14.92
N GLY A 43 -18.64 24.13 14.88
CA GLY A 43 -19.46 23.10 14.23
C GLY A 43 -19.45 23.12 12.69
N LYS A 44 -18.76 24.08 12.07
CA LYS A 44 -18.64 24.15 10.61
C LYS A 44 -17.33 23.50 10.15
N PRO A 45 -17.34 22.58 9.18
CA PRO A 45 -16.11 22.03 8.60
C PRO A 45 -15.20 23.13 8.03
N VAL A 46 -13.91 23.06 8.33
CA VAL A 46 -12.91 24.03 7.83
C VAL A 46 -11.72 23.39 7.13
N ALA A 47 -11.39 22.14 7.47
CA ALA A 47 -10.34 21.38 6.80
C ALA A 47 -10.58 19.88 6.95
N GLN A 48 -10.04 19.08 6.04
CA GLN A 48 -9.97 17.64 6.14
C GLN A 48 -8.50 17.22 6.11
N ILE A 49 -8.11 16.37 7.06
CA ILE A 49 -6.77 15.78 7.10
C ILE A 49 -6.89 14.38 6.54
N LEU A 50 -6.22 14.16 5.42
CA LEU A 50 -6.11 12.86 4.76
C LEU A 50 -4.77 12.22 5.11
N PRO A 51 -4.69 10.87 5.13
CA PRO A 51 -3.40 10.23 5.22
C PRO A 51 -2.53 10.61 4.01
N PRO A 52 -1.20 10.66 4.19
CA PRO A 52 -0.30 11.00 3.08
C PRO A 52 -0.52 10.03 1.91
N PRO A 53 -0.27 10.42 0.66
CA PRO A 53 -0.30 9.48 -0.44
C PRO A 53 0.64 8.30 -0.13
N PRO A 54 0.36 7.09 -0.65
CA PRO A 54 1.35 6.02 -0.59
C PRO A 54 2.66 6.56 -1.15
N SER A 55 3.80 6.16 -0.56
CA SER A 55 5.09 6.44 -1.16
C SER A 55 5.02 5.99 -2.62
N PRO A 56 5.54 6.78 -3.58
CA PRO A 56 5.76 6.26 -4.91
C PRO A 56 6.45 4.91 -4.73
N ALA A 57 5.88 3.86 -5.30
CA ALA A 57 6.69 2.67 -5.52
C ALA A 57 7.89 3.19 -6.31
N GLY A 58 9.12 2.99 -5.81
CA GLY A 58 10.28 3.13 -6.69
C GLY A 58 9.99 2.36 -7.96
N GLU A 59 10.55 2.80 -9.10
CA GLU A 59 10.35 2.17 -10.40
C GLU A 59 10.75 0.68 -10.32
N TRP A 60 9.82 -0.17 -9.87
CA TRP A 60 10.07 -1.60 -9.67
C TRP A 60 10.12 -2.27 -11.03
N LEU A 61 9.26 -1.82 -11.94
CA LEU A 61 9.32 -2.22 -13.33
C LEU A 61 10.61 -1.67 -13.95
N GLY A 62 11.55 -2.55 -14.22
CA GLY A 62 12.88 -2.18 -14.73
C GLY A 62 13.95 -2.01 -13.65
N ALA A 63 13.64 -2.20 -12.36
CA ALA A 63 14.63 -2.09 -11.27
C ALA A 63 15.82 -3.07 -11.41
N MET A 64 15.62 -4.17 -12.13
CA MET A 64 16.63 -5.19 -12.43
C MET A 64 16.91 -5.27 -13.95
N GLN A 65 16.55 -4.23 -14.70
CA GLN A 65 16.92 -4.15 -16.11
C GLN A 65 18.45 -4.24 -16.18
N ASP A 66 18.95 -5.18 -16.98
CA ASP A 66 20.38 -5.46 -17.17
C ASP A 66 21.11 -6.18 -16.03
N ASP A 67 20.43 -6.52 -14.92
CA ASP A 67 21.01 -7.36 -13.85
C ASP A 67 20.99 -8.87 -14.17
N GLY A 68 20.29 -9.26 -15.23
CA GLY A 68 20.14 -10.66 -15.64
C GLY A 68 21.30 -11.16 -16.50
N GLU A 69 21.85 -12.32 -16.16
CA GLU A 69 22.86 -13.05 -16.95
C GLU A 69 22.26 -14.37 -17.48
N ILE A 70 22.42 -14.64 -18.78
CA ILE A 70 22.08 -15.96 -19.36
C ILE A 70 23.23 -16.90 -19.05
N ARG A 71 23.01 -17.82 -18.11
CA ARG A 71 24.04 -18.76 -17.66
C ARG A 71 24.14 -20.03 -18.48
N ASP A 72 23.02 -20.47 -19.07
CA ASP A 72 22.96 -21.73 -19.78
C ASP A 72 21.78 -21.78 -20.76
N ASP A 73 21.80 -22.77 -21.66
CA ASP A 73 20.68 -23.11 -22.52
C ASP A 73 19.65 -23.96 -21.75
N LEU A 74 18.51 -23.35 -21.43
CA LEU A 74 17.40 -24.02 -20.74
C LEU A 74 16.71 -25.10 -21.59
N VAL A 75 16.92 -25.11 -22.90
CA VAL A 75 16.32 -26.08 -23.83
C VAL A 75 17.24 -27.28 -24.06
N ALA A 76 18.52 -27.16 -23.70
CA ALA A 76 19.46 -28.26 -23.80
C ALA A 76 19.03 -29.44 -22.89
N PRO A 77 19.36 -30.68 -23.27
CA PRO A 77 19.15 -31.84 -22.42
C PRO A 77 19.83 -31.65 -21.05
N ALA A 78 19.09 -31.89 -19.97
CA ALA A 78 19.60 -31.74 -18.60
C ALA A 78 20.76 -32.70 -18.25
N ALA A 79 20.96 -33.74 -19.06
CA ALA A 79 22.03 -34.72 -18.97
C ALA A 79 22.38 -35.22 -20.38
N ASP A 80 23.60 -35.71 -20.58
CA ASP A 80 24.05 -36.28 -21.86
C ASP A 80 23.12 -37.43 -22.27
N LEU A 81 22.70 -37.47 -23.54
CA LEU A 81 21.86 -38.54 -24.10
C LEU A 81 22.45 -39.93 -23.87
N ALA A 82 23.78 -40.07 -23.76
CA ALA A 82 24.44 -41.32 -23.44
C ALA A 82 24.18 -41.82 -21.99
N GLU A 83 23.80 -40.93 -21.07
CA GLU A 83 23.42 -41.26 -19.69
C GLU A 83 21.97 -41.76 -19.58
N TRP A 84 21.16 -41.52 -20.61
CA TRP A 84 19.77 -42.00 -20.68
C TRP A 84 19.75 -43.46 -21.17
N ASP A 85 19.94 -44.41 -20.25
CA ASP A 85 19.83 -45.86 -20.53
C ASP A 85 18.34 -46.27 -20.60
N VAL A 86 17.65 -45.90 -21.69
CA VAL A 86 16.20 -46.13 -21.88
C VAL A 86 15.88 -47.52 -22.49
N LEU A 87 16.89 -48.29 -22.89
CA LEU A 87 16.69 -49.60 -23.54
C LEU A 87 17.71 -50.67 -23.06
N ARG A 88 17.65 -51.02 -21.78
CA ARG A 88 18.18 -52.30 -21.29
C ARG A 88 17.07 -53.28 -20.95
#